data_AF-A0A3P9I4U8-F1
#
_entry.id   AF-A0A3P9I4U8-F1
#
_cell.length_a   1.000
_cell.length_b   1.000
_cell.length_c   1.000
_cell.angle_alpha   90.00
_cell.angle_beta   90.00
_cell.angle_gamma   90.00
#
_symmetry.space_group_name_H-M   'P 1'
#
loop_
_entity.id
_entity.type
_entity.pdbx_description
1 polymer ?
#
loop_
_entity_poly.entity_id
_entity_poly.type
_entity_poly.pdbx_seq_one_letter_code
_entity_poly.pdbx_strand_id
1 'polypeptide(L)'
;HGADLAAEWFGGDTTFYRIFKDGCSLNNKTGELTINDLKIEDSGEYTPEINGKILSAVNLQVLSPVPKPRIIHDCNPEKTKCTLTCSFDRTDDLGDVEVFWILDDRREKGTELQITKDTKEKTFICRLNNPVSSENSTELKNPLFSGESSCL
;
A
#
# COMPACT_ATOMS: atom_id res chain seq x y z
N HIS A 1 30.97 -17.56 10.08
CA HIS A 1 29.98 -16.99 11.02
C HIS A 1 29.73 -15.54 10.59
N GLY A 2 28.49 -15.10 10.39
CA GLY A 2 28.17 -13.70 10.04
C GLY A 2 27.51 -13.46 8.67
N ALA A 3 27.32 -14.49 7.85
CA ALA A 3 26.17 -14.46 6.94
C ALA A 3 24.93 -14.46 7.86
N ASP A 4 23.87 -13.71 7.63
CA ASP A 4 22.58 -13.80 8.34
C ASP A 4 22.50 -13.12 9.72
N LEU A 5 23.60 -12.57 10.24
CA LEU A 5 23.52 -11.62 11.35
C LEU A 5 23.09 -10.24 10.82
N ALA A 6 22.24 -9.56 11.58
CA ALA A 6 21.92 -8.15 11.36
C ALA A 6 22.84 -7.25 12.20
N ALA A 7 22.96 -7.56 13.49
CA ALA A 7 23.85 -6.89 14.43
C ALA A 7 24.34 -7.87 15.50
N GLU A 8 25.53 -7.64 16.05
CA GLU A 8 26.03 -8.33 17.23
C GLU A 8 26.68 -7.35 18.21
N TRP A 9 26.64 -7.71 19.50
CA TRP A 9 27.31 -6.96 20.56
C TRP A 9 27.86 -7.90 21.62
N PHE A 10 29.15 -7.73 21.97
CA PHE A 10 29.83 -8.50 23.01
C PHE A 10 30.74 -7.59 23.85
N GLY A 11 30.15 -6.70 24.63
CA GLY A 11 30.88 -5.88 25.62
C GLY A 11 31.73 -4.74 25.06
N GLY A 12 31.68 -4.47 23.75
CA GLY A 12 32.38 -3.37 23.07
C GLY A 12 31.43 -2.55 22.19
N ASP A 13 31.92 -2.12 21.03
CA ASP A 13 31.08 -1.48 20.02
C ASP A 13 30.13 -2.51 19.36
N THR A 14 28.97 -2.04 18.93
CA THR A 14 28.04 -2.88 18.17
C THR A 14 28.57 -3.07 16.76
N THR A 15 28.57 -4.30 16.27
CA THR A 15 28.92 -4.60 14.88
C THR A 15 27.64 -4.83 14.09
N PHE A 16 27.43 -4.02 13.05
CA PHE A 16 26.35 -4.22 12.09
C PHE A 16 26.85 -4.89 10.81
N TYR A 17 26.01 -5.73 10.23
CA TYR A 17 26.35 -6.57 9.09
C TYR A 17 25.53 -6.19 7.86
N ARG A 18 26.07 -6.55 6.68
CA ARG A 18 25.37 -6.45 5.38
C ARG A 18 24.75 -5.06 5.16
N ILE A 19 23.44 -5.02 4.93
CA ILE A 19 22.64 -3.83 4.63
C ILE A 19 22.34 -3.00 5.89
N PHE A 20 22.60 -3.53 7.09
CA PHE A 20 22.32 -2.86 8.36
C PHE A 20 23.46 -1.97 8.86
N LYS A 21 24.53 -1.80 8.09
CA LYS A 21 25.70 -0.99 8.50
C LYS A 21 25.37 0.49 8.68
N ASP A 22 24.38 0.98 7.94
CA ASP A 22 23.93 2.36 7.98
C ASP A 22 22.47 2.40 8.46
N GLY A 23 22.08 3.46 9.16
CA GLY A 23 20.69 3.67 9.57
C GLY A 23 20.17 2.73 10.66
N CYS A 24 21.01 1.86 11.23
CA CYS A 24 20.62 0.95 12.30
C CYS A 24 21.23 1.32 13.65
N SER A 25 20.54 0.96 14.73
CA SER A 25 21.07 1.08 16.10
C SER A 25 20.60 -0.09 16.96
N LEU A 26 21.44 -0.52 17.91
CA LEU A 26 21.13 -1.59 18.83
C LEU A 26 21.27 -1.06 20.25
N ASN A 27 20.19 -1.14 21.02
CA ASN A 27 20.22 -0.83 22.43
C ASN A 27 20.76 -2.02 23.21
N ASN A 28 22.03 -1.96 23.62
CA ASN A 28 22.70 -3.05 24.34
C ASN A 28 22.15 -3.33 25.75
N LYS A 29 21.27 -2.47 26.30
CA LYS A 29 20.61 -2.71 27.59
C LYS A 29 19.32 -3.51 27.43
N THR A 30 18.58 -3.28 26.35
CA THR A 30 17.26 -3.88 26.12
C THR A 30 17.26 -4.97 25.04
N GLY A 31 18.26 -4.98 24.16
CA GLY A 31 18.32 -5.80 22.95
C GLY A 31 17.48 -5.26 21.80
N GLU A 32 16.95 -4.02 21.89
CA GLU A 32 16.13 -3.42 20.84
C GLU A 32 16.98 -3.04 19.63
N LEU A 33 16.65 -3.61 18.47
CA LEU A 33 17.20 -3.25 17.16
C LEU A 33 16.27 -2.23 16.49
N THR A 34 16.78 -1.06 16.16
CA THR A 34 16.10 -0.06 15.33
C THR A 34 16.71 -0.03 13.95
N ILE A 35 15.88 -0.13 12.91
CA ILE A 35 16.25 -0.02 11.50
C ILE A 35 15.50 1.19 10.95
N ASN A 36 16.24 2.20 10.47
CA ASN A 36 15.67 3.39 9.83
C ASN A 36 15.73 3.26 8.30
N ASP A 37 14.92 4.05 7.60
CA ASP A 37 14.88 4.10 6.12
C ASP A 37 14.71 2.72 5.48
N LEU A 38 13.75 1.95 6.02
CA LEU A 38 13.42 0.60 5.61
C LEU A 38 13.23 0.49 4.09
N LYS A 39 13.80 -0.57 3.54
CA LYS A 39 13.68 -0.97 2.14
C LYS A 39 12.98 -2.31 2.04
N ILE A 40 12.48 -2.63 0.84
CA ILE A 40 11.77 -3.90 0.61
C ILE A 40 12.67 -5.09 0.94
N GLU A 41 13.97 -5.01 0.64
CA GLU A 41 14.96 -6.05 0.97
C GLU A 41 15.20 -6.27 2.47
N ASP A 42 14.77 -5.36 3.35
CA ASP A 42 14.84 -5.54 4.79
C ASP A 42 13.72 -6.45 5.33
N SER A 43 12.75 -6.82 4.49
CA SER A 43 11.70 -7.77 4.87
C SER A 43 12.29 -9.15 5.16
N GLY A 44 11.80 -9.79 6.21
CA GLY A 44 12.24 -11.13 6.59
C GLY A 44 11.98 -11.47 8.04
N GLU A 45 12.43 -12.66 8.43
CA GLU A 45 12.33 -13.14 9.80
C GLU A 45 13.58 -12.75 10.59
N TYR A 46 13.38 -11.99 11.67
CA TYR A 46 14.43 -11.56 12.58
C TYR A 46 14.32 -12.33 13.89
N THR A 47 15.39 -13.01 14.28
CA THR A 47 15.43 -13.80 15.51
C THR A 47 16.41 -13.18 16.51
N PRO A 48 15.94 -12.62 17.63
CA PRO A 48 16.83 -12.09 18.66
C PRO A 48 17.49 -13.23 19.44
N GLU A 49 18.80 -13.13 19.65
CA GLU A 49 19.55 -14.00 20.56
C GLU A 49 20.21 -13.13 21.64
N ILE A 50 19.88 -13.39 22.91
CA ILE A 50 20.42 -12.64 24.05
C ILE A 50 21.05 -13.63 25.03
N ASN A 51 22.35 -13.48 25.31
CA ASN A 51 23.11 -14.33 26.23
C ASN A 51 22.95 -15.84 25.94
N GLY A 52 22.97 -16.22 24.65
CA GLY A 52 22.81 -17.61 24.19
C GLY A 52 21.36 -18.13 24.22
N LYS A 53 20.38 -17.28 24.57
CA LYS A 53 18.96 -17.62 24.52
C LYS A 53 18.33 -17.04 23.26
N ILE A 54 17.83 -17.93 22.41
CA ILE A 54 17.01 -17.59 21.24
C ILE A 54 15.61 -17.19 21.72
N LEU A 55 15.16 -16.01 21.30
CA LEU A 55 13.83 -15.50 21.55
C LEU A 55 12.90 -15.74 20.36
N SER A 56 11.62 -15.45 20.53
CA SER A 56 10.63 -15.57 19.45
C SER A 56 11.01 -14.69 18.26
N ALA A 57 10.97 -15.28 17.08
CA ALA A 57 11.22 -14.56 15.85
C ALA A 57 10.10 -13.53 15.55
N VAL A 58 10.49 -12.46 14.88
CA VAL A 58 9.62 -11.37 14.44
C VAL A 58 9.70 -11.30 12.92
N ASN A 59 8.55 -11.39 12.25
CA ASN A 59 8.48 -11.22 10.81
C ASN A 59 8.26 -9.74 10.46
N LEU A 60 9.27 -9.12 9.85
CA LEU A 60 9.20 -7.77 9.31
C LEU A 60 8.75 -7.84 7.84
N GLN A 61 7.66 -7.15 7.52
CA GLN A 61 7.22 -6.97 6.14
C GLN A 61 7.21 -5.47 5.82
N VAL A 62 8.09 -5.07 4.91
CA VAL A 62 8.14 -3.70 4.40
C VAL A 62 7.26 -3.62 3.17
N LEU A 63 6.38 -2.62 3.13
CA LEU A 63 5.45 -2.41 2.04
C LEU A 63 5.76 -1.11 1.29
N SER A 64 5.61 -1.16 -0.02
CA SER A 64 5.65 0.05 -0.85
C SER A 64 4.34 0.84 -0.71
N PRO A 65 4.39 2.17 -0.82
CA PRO A 65 3.19 2.97 -0.92
C PRO A 65 2.36 2.56 -2.16
N VAL A 66 1.04 2.53 -2.01
CA VAL A 66 0.14 2.28 -3.15
C VAL A 66 0.34 3.33 -4.25
N PRO A 67 0.35 2.93 -5.54
CA PRO A 67 0.50 3.88 -6.63
C PRO A 67 -0.79 4.66 -6.86
N LYS A 68 -0.72 5.73 -7.66
CA LYS A 68 -1.92 6.44 -8.09
C LYS A 68 -2.75 5.61 -9.07
N PRO A 69 -3.97 5.17 -8.70
CA PRO A 69 -4.80 4.37 -9.59
C PRO A 69 -5.38 5.18 -10.74
N ARG A 70 -5.84 4.47 -11.78
CA ARG A 70 -6.54 5.02 -12.94
C ARG A 70 -7.92 4.41 -13.05
N ILE A 71 -8.92 5.22 -13.39
CA ILE A 71 -10.25 4.72 -13.72
C ILE A 71 -10.32 4.47 -15.22
N ILE A 72 -10.60 3.23 -15.60
CA ILE A 72 -10.94 2.83 -16.97
C ILE A 72 -12.46 2.66 -17.00
N HIS A 73 -13.12 3.06 -18.08
CA HIS A 73 -14.55 2.84 -18.24
C HIS A 73 -14.84 2.20 -19.59
N ASP A 74 -15.74 1.22 -19.57
CA ASP A 74 -16.28 0.61 -20.78
C ASP A 74 -17.80 0.75 -20.75
N CYS A 75 -18.35 1.38 -21.79
CA CYS A 75 -19.77 1.70 -21.90
C CYS A 75 -20.37 0.94 -23.07
N ASN A 76 -21.60 0.47 -22.90
CA ASN A 76 -22.31 -0.12 -24.02
C ASN A 76 -22.58 0.93 -25.13
N PRO A 77 -22.80 0.51 -26.39
CA PRO A 77 -22.99 1.44 -27.50
C PRO A 77 -24.12 2.45 -27.30
N GLU A 78 -25.18 2.04 -26.60
CA GLU A 78 -26.35 2.87 -26.29
C GLU A 78 -26.10 3.91 -25.17
N LYS A 79 -24.93 3.86 -24.52
CA LYS A 79 -24.58 4.65 -23.34
C LYS A 79 -25.69 4.62 -22.29
N THR A 80 -26.18 3.43 -21.98
CA THR A 80 -27.17 3.18 -20.91
C THR A 80 -26.53 2.56 -19.67
N LYS A 81 -25.38 1.89 -19.85
CA LYS A 81 -24.64 1.22 -18.79
C LYS A 81 -23.14 1.31 -19.06
N CYS A 82 -22.37 1.54 -18.01
CA CYS A 82 -20.91 1.44 -18.06
C CYS A 82 -20.37 0.62 -16.89
N THR A 83 -19.27 -0.08 -17.14
CA THR A 83 -18.42 -0.67 -16.10
C THR A 83 -17.24 0.25 -15.88
N LEU A 84 -17.07 0.75 -14.66
CA LEU A 84 -15.86 1.45 -14.24
C LEU A 84 -14.94 0.45 -13.57
N THR A 85 -13.66 0.44 -13.95
CA THR A 85 -12.64 -0.44 -13.39
C THR A 85 -11.53 0.41 -12.80
N CYS A 86 -11.17 0.13 -11.55
CA CYS A 86 -10.01 0.73 -10.91
C CYS A 86 -8.75 -0.07 -11.24
N SER A 87 -7.87 0.53 -12.04
CA SER A 87 -6.68 -0.10 -12.58
C SER A 87 -5.41 0.49 -11.95
N PHE A 88 -4.50 -0.40 -11.55
CA PHE A 88 -3.18 -0.07 -11.02
C PHE A 88 -2.23 -1.25 -11.21
N ASP A 89 -0.94 -0.96 -11.29
CA ASP A 89 0.08 -2.01 -11.38
C ASP A 89 0.23 -2.69 -10.03
N ARG A 90 -0.06 -3.99 -9.99
CA ARG A 90 0.04 -4.79 -8.77
C ARG A 90 1.40 -5.45 -8.69
N THR A 91 2.12 -5.16 -7.62
CA THR A 91 3.40 -5.77 -7.27
C THR A 91 3.33 -6.37 -5.87
N ASP A 92 4.15 -7.39 -5.59
CA ASP A 92 4.07 -8.16 -4.34
C ASP A 92 4.38 -7.31 -3.09
N ASP A 93 5.21 -6.29 -3.25
CA ASP A 93 5.59 -5.33 -2.20
C ASP A 93 4.47 -4.36 -1.81
N LEU A 94 3.34 -4.33 -2.53
CA LEU A 94 2.16 -3.56 -2.09
C LEU A 94 1.37 -4.26 -0.97
N GLY A 95 1.57 -5.58 -0.82
CA GLY A 95 0.82 -6.41 0.11
C GLY A 95 -0.68 -6.48 -0.21
N ASP A 96 -1.49 -6.57 0.84
CA ASP A 96 -2.94 -6.60 0.71
C ASP A 96 -3.49 -5.20 0.47
N VAL A 97 -3.77 -4.90 -0.80
CA VAL A 97 -4.37 -3.64 -1.24
C VAL A 97 -5.90 -3.75 -1.21
N GLU A 98 -6.52 -2.90 -0.41
CA GLU A 98 -7.96 -2.68 -0.43
C GLU A 98 -8.34 -1.61 -1.47
N VAL A 99 -9.38 -1.89 -2.24
CA VAL A 99 -9.88 -1.01 -3.31
C VAL A 99 -11.29 -0.54 -2.97
N PHE A 100 -11.49 0.77 -3.06
CA PHE A 100 -12.77 1.41 -2.80
C PHE A 100 -13.13 2.43 -3.86
N TRP A 101 -14.42 2.59 -4.11
CA TRP A 101 -15.00 3.70 -4.83
C TRP A 101 -15.53 4.74 -3.86
N ILE A 102 -15.25 6.00 -4.12
CA ILE A 102 -15.84 7.16 -3.46
C ILE A 102 -16.81 7.78 -4.48
N LEU A 103 -18.09 7.83 -4.11
CA LEU A 103 -19.21 8.26 -4.92
C LEU A 103 -19.87 9.45 -4.21
N ASP A 104 -19.54 10.68 -4.59
CA ASP A 104 -19.92 11.90 -3.85
C ASP A 104 -19.68 11.72 -2.32
N ASP A 105 -20.71 11.44 -1.52
CA ASP A 105 -20.66 11.26 -0.06
C ASP A 105 -20.57 9.79 0.42
N ARG A 106 -20.58 8.81 -0.49
CA ARG A 106 -20.62 7.37 -0.18
C ARG A 106 -19.31 6.66 -0.53
N ARG A 107 -19.03 5.56 0.17
CA ARG A 107 -17.94 4.64 -0.13
C ARG A 107 -18.45 3.23 -0.40
N GLU A 108 -17.89 2.58 -1.41
CA GLU A 108 -18.17 1.18 -1.76
C GLU A 108 -16.86 0.40 -1.95
N LYS A 109 -16.81 -0.87 -1.53
CA LYS A 109 -15.62 -1.72 -1.70
C LYS A 109 -15.73 -2.51 -3.00
N GLY A 110 -14.66 -2.55 -3.79
CA GLY A 110 -14.62 -3.31 -5.03
C GLY A 110 -13.64 -2.75 -6.06
N THR A 111 -13.17 -3.61 -6.96
CA THR A 111 -12.31 -3.23 -8.09
C THR A 111 -13.09 -2.67 -9.27
N GLU A 112 -14.39 -2.97 -9.34
CA GLU A 112 -15.29 -2.54 -10.39
C GLU A 112 -16.54 -1.90 -9.80
N LEU A 113 -17.12 -0.95 -10.55
CA LEU A 113 -18.37 -0.31 -10.25
C LEU A 113 -19.25 -0.31 -11.51
N GLN A 114 -20.48 -0.79 -11.38
CA GLN A 114 -21.46 -0.77 -12.45
C GLN A 114 -22.33 0.48 -12.32
N ILE A 115 -22.36 1.32 -13.35
CA ILE A 115 -23.19 2.52 -13.39
C ILE A 115 -24.21 2.44 -14.53
N THR A 116 -25.35 3.09 -14.33
CA THR A 116 -26.47 3.15 -15.29
C THR A 116 -26.96 4.59 -15.43
N LYS A 117 -27.93 4.83 -16.32
CA LYS A 117 -28.57 6.16 -16.44
C LYS A 117 -29.26 6.64 -15.16
N ASP A 118 -29.63 5.72 -14.26
CA ASP A 118 -30.27 6.07 -12.99
C ASP A 118 -29.26 6.43 -11.89
N THR A 119 -27.96 6.23 -12.14
CA THR A 119 -26.86 6.61 -11.23
C THR A 119 -26.80 8.14 -11.15
N LYS A 120 -27.04 8.68 -9.94
CA LYS A 120 -27.16 10.13 -9.69
C LYS A 120 -25.83 10.79 -9.38
N GLU A 121 -24.87 9.99 -8.96
CA GLU A 121 -23.55 10.41 -8.54
C GLU A 121 -22.83 11.08 -9.71
N LYS A 122 -22.30 12.27 -9.44
CA LYS A 122 -21.73 13.12 -10.50
C LYS A 122 -20.29 12.75 -10.79
N THR A 123 -19.57 12.34 -9.76
CA THR A 123 -18.16 12.01 -9.87
C THR A 123 -17.80 10.72 -9.14
N PHE A 124 -16.74 10.10 -9.65
CA PHE A 124 -16.24 8.82 -9.17
C PHE A 124 -14.75 8.95 -8.91
N ILE A 125 -14.31 8.51 -7.74
CA ILE A 125 -12.88 8.39 -7.38
C ILE A 125 -12.63 6.95 -6.96
N CYS A 126 -11.62 6.31 -7.52
CA CYS A 126 -11.09 5.07 -6.95
C CYS A 126 -10.01 5.40 -5.93
N ARG A 127 -10.05 4.73 -4.77
CA ARG A 127 -9.05 4.82 -3.72
C ARG A 127 -8.43 3.46 -3.46
N LEU A 128 -7.10 3.42 -3.46
CA LEU A 128 -6.30 2.30 -2.97
C LEU A 128 -5.89 2.55 -1.53
N ASN A 129 -5.79 1.48 -0.75
CA ASN A 129 -5.31 1.52 0.62
C ASN A 129 -4.49 0.26 0.92
N ASN A 130 -3.32 0.43 1.52
CA ASN A 130 -2.60 -0.65 2.19
C ASN A 130 -2.19 -0.17 3.60
N PRO A 131 -1.56 -1.01 4.44
CA PRO A 131 -1.21 -0.64 5.82
C PRO A 131 -0.31 0.61 5.96
N VAL A 132 0.42 1.00 4.91
CA VAL A 132 1.42 2.09 4.98
C VAL A 132 0.98 3.35 4.24
N SER A 133 0.08 3.27 3.26
CA SER A 133 -0.39 4.44 2.53
C SER A 133 -1.77 4.27 1.89
N SER A 134 -2.30 5.40 1.41
CA SER A 134 -3.54 5.45 0.66
C SER A 134 -3.45 6.49 -0.45
N GLU A 135 -4.00 6.19 -1.63
CA GLU A 135 -3.94 7.07 -2.79
C GLU A 135 -5.25 7.06 -3.59
N ASN A 136 -5.61 8.22 -4.14
CA ASN A 136 -6.81 8.42 -4.94
C ASN A 136 -6.51 8.56 -6.43
N SER A 137 -7.42 8.07 -7.27
CA SER A 137 -7.40 8.38 -8.70
C SER A 137 -7.69 9.86 -8.93
N THR A 138 -7.46 10.32 -10.16
CA THR A 138 -8.13 11.53 -10.63
C THR A 138 -9.65 11.32 -10.60
N GLU A 139 -10.38 12.38 -10.32
CA GLU A 139 -11.84 12.38 -10.37
C GLU A 139 -12.33 12.11 -11.79
N LEU A 140 -13.24 11.13 -11.94
CA LEU A 140 -13.93 10.85 -13.19
C LEU A 140 -15.35 11.44 -13.12
N LYS A 141 -15.67 12.34 -14.05
CA LYS A 141 -17.06 12.78 -14.25
C LYS A 141 -17.88 11.64 -14.83
N ASN A 142 -19.12 11.50 -14.35
CA ASN A 142 -20.01 10.43 -14.79
C ASN A 142 -20.19 10.42 -16.32
N PRO A 143 -19.72 9.38 -17.03
CA PRO A 143 -19.79 9.30 -18.49
C PRO A 143 -21.22 9.22 -19.05
N LEU A 144 -22.17 8.80 -18.23
CA LEU A 144 -23.60 8.70 -18.55
C LEU A 144 -24.36 9.98 -18.23
N PHE A 145 -23.73 10.92 -17.51
CA PHE A 145 -24.31 12.21 -17.20
C PHE A 145 -24.21 13.14 -18.41
N SER A 146 -25.23 13.10 -19.26
CA SER A 146 -25.46 14.19 -20.21
C SER A 146 -25.83 15.43 -19.41
N GLY A 147 -24.92 16.39 -19.30
CA GLY A 147 -25.27 17.69 -18.76
C GLY A 147 -26.46 18.24 -19.55
N GLU A 148 -27.50 18.71 -18.86
CA GLU A 148 -28.30 19.79 -19.41
C GLU A 148 -27.32 20.91 -19.74
N SER A 149 -26.97 21.06 -21.02
CA SER A 149 -26.52 22.35 -21.53
C SER A 149 -27.68 23.32 -21.37
N SER A 150 -27.86 23.91 -20.18
CA SER A 150 -28.64 25.13 -20.07
C SER A 150 -27.82 26.25 -20.70
N CYS A 151 -27.93 26.39 -22.02
CA CYS A 151 -27.75 27.70 -22.63
C CYS A 151 -28.91 28.57 -22.16
N LEU A 152 -28.63 29.51 -21.25
CA LEU A 152 -29.37 30.77 -21.09
C LEU A 152 -28.35 31.88 -20.85
#